data_AF-A0A3N0AS25-F1
#
_entry.id   AF-A0A3N0AS25-F1
#
_cell.length_a   1.000
_cell.length_b   1.000
_cell.length_c   1.000
_cell.angle_alpha   90.00
_cell.angle_beta   90.00
_cell.angle_gamma   90.00
#
_symmetry.space_group_name_H-M   'P 1'
#
loop_
_entity.id
_entity.type
_entity.pdbx_description
1 polymer ?
#
loop_
_entity_poly.entity_id
_entity_poly.type
_entity_poly.pdbx_seq_one_letter_code
_entity_poly.pdbx_strand_id
1 'polypeptide(L)'
;MTNAKMPNAKTASFWNFDEAMLERLVEEPEGAANGQLLPMQKYYKHGVSACEIDYMRAMLSMPLRGLQGKTQVFPMDREHFVRSRLTHTLEVAVNAAEIFDEMLAKADDPNPDCGQTVLTEKQIQTLRYALMTACLLHDAGNPPFGHFGEETIRDWFNQRDAASGEAFGDLDLCYFEGNANSLRMALRGTGLYDGRRLNPTLLTLCAMVKYPWDAREAVARKPKKVKYNYFASDSKRVEELQRASKKAVGLSDRERSKLSLVMEAADDVSYATGDFEDAFRKGMFTVDEAVSFMAKRWLSWSDEGRFSKKCRQNTLTLIYLLSFIAGDEEDYEWMNNFISGVQEDDNLIAKGGRIGPHYADYLLANGGGYPRGSDTVHTFRKALADGSDGKLDAAQRRQMQETYVGRWVDVVRAWLRYSVACSLSRPDVDGEKEADLFGDHYATIMLLKDVLEHFVYTSPENAKLNARAETVLKGLLDKFVPAAEECIQENEAKSGKSPINPEGISSTAASLIALIPMRYRLDYESALNASEPRWDADRQRYELDMMVLDFVSSLPDDYAVQLYNDLYEAK
;
A
#
# COMPACT_ATOMS: atom_id res chain seq x y z
N MET A 1 -25.97 49.03 13.34
CA MET A 1 -26.56 47.88 14.07
C MET A 1 -27.50 47.20 13.08
N THR A 2 -27.14 46.09 12.46
CA THR A 2 -27.00 44.78 13.10
C THR A 2 -25.86 43.98 12.47
N ASN A 3 -24.94 43.51 13.33
CA ASN A 3 -24.00 42.45 13.03
C ASN A 3 -24.80 41.17 12.71
N ALA A 4 -24.91 40.83 11.43
CA ALA A 4 -25.12 39.45 11.05
C ALA A 4 -23.78 38.74 11.29
N LYS A 5 -23.67 38.07 12.44
CA LYS A 5 -22.59 37.11 12.69
C LYS A 5 -22.58 36.14 11.51
N MET A 6 -21.48 36.12 10.75
CA MET A 6 -21.18 34.98 9.90
C MET A 6 -21.24 33.73 10.79
N PRO A 7 -21.99 32.68 10.42
CA PRO A 7 -21.96 31.44 11.16
C PRO A 7 -20.52 30.92 11.11
N ASN A 8 -20.00 30.54 12.29
CA ASN A 8 -18.63 30.10 12.50
C ASN A 8 -18.17 29.12 11.41
N ALA A 9 -17.05 29.44 10.77
CA ALA A 9 -16.27 28.52 9.96
C ALA A 9 -15.82 27.33 10.82
N LYS A 10 -16.57 26.23 10.78
CA LYS A 10 -16.18 24.91 11.28
C LYS A 10 -16.34 23.90 10.14
N THR A 11 -15.55 24.06 9.07
CA THR A 11 -15.66 23.20 7.87
C THR A 11 -14.32 22.96 7.15
N ALA A 12 -13.18 23.24 7.81
CA ALA A 12 -11.82 22.87 7.37
C ALA A 12 -11.16 21.79 8.27
N SER A 13 -11.74 21.51 9.44
CA SER A 13 -11.20 20.55 10.41
C SER A 13 -11.34 19.09 9.98
N PHE A 14 -12.28 18.77 9.08
CA PHE A 14 -12.45 17.38 8.63
C PHE A 14 -11.27 16.89 7.79
N TRP A 15 -10.65 17.77 6.99
CA TRP A 15 -9.53 17.43 6.12
C TRP A 15 -8.16 17.86 6.66
N ASN A 16 -8.10 18.45 7.87
CA ASN A 16 -6.87 18.96 8.48
C ASN A 16 -6.04 19.78 7.47
N PHE A 17 -6.66 20.81 6.88
CA PHE A 17 -6.00 21.62 5.85
C PHE A 17 -5.67 23.03 6.36
N ASP A 18 -4.38 23.33 6.46
CA ASP A 18 -3.78 24.65 6.69
C ASP A 18 -2.64 24.86 5.67
N GLU A 19 -2.36 26.09 5.26
CA GLU A 19 -1.29 26.36 4.27
C GLU A 19 0.10 25.92 4.77
N ALA A 20 0.34 25.90 6.08
CA ALA A 20 1.58 25.37 6.67
C ALA A 20 1.79 23.87 6.38
N MET A 21 0.72 23.12 6.06
CA MET A 21 0.83 21.72 5.61
C MET A 21 1.48 21.58 4.22
N LEU A 22 1.65 22.67 3.49
CA LEU A 22 2.32 22.69 2.17
C LEU A 22 3.83 22.94 2.28
N GLU A 23 4.34 23.20 3.50
CA GLU A 23 5.77 23.32 3.76
C GLU A 23 6.47 21.95 3.67
N ARG A 24 7.79 21.97 3.45
CA ARG A 24 8.64 20.77 3.44
C ARG A 24 9.49 20.75 4.70
N LEU A 25 9.77 19.57 5.25
CA LEU A 25 10.57 19.45 6.47
C LEU A 25 12.05 19.83 6.26
N VAL A 26 12.56 19.58 5.06
CA VAL A 26 13.94 19.90 4.69
C VAL A 26 13.91 21.05 3.68
N GLU A 27 14.72 22.07 3.93
CA GLU A 27 14.92 23.16 2.97
C GLU A 27 15.50 22.63 1.66
N GLU A 28 14.94 23.08 0.54
CA GLU A 28 15.50 22.78 -0.77
C GLU A 28 16.85 23.49 -0.91
N PRO A 29 17.92 22.80 -1.32
CA PRO A 29 19.23 23.42 -1.45
C PRO A 29 19.18 24.59 -2.43
N GLU A 30 19.77 25.72 -2.04
CA GLU A 30 19.85 26.89 -2.91
C GLU A 30 20.88 26.61 -4.01
N GLY A 31 20.40 26.19 -5.19
CA GLY A 31 21.28 25.80 -6.30
C GLY A 31 22.31 26.88 -6.70
N ALA A 32 21.96 28.16 -6.55
CA ALA A 32 22.87 29.27 -6.81
C ALA A 32 24.06 29.35 -5.85
N ALA A 33 23.85 29.05 -4.56
CA ALA A 33 24.89 29.11 -3.54
C ALA A 33 25.88 27.93 -3.64
N ASN A 34 25.42 26.77 -4.12
CA ASN A 34 26.18 25.52 -4.14
C ASN A 34 26.61 25.07 -5.54
N GLY A 35 26.43 25.91 -6.57
CA GLY A 35 26.78 25.57 -7.97
C GLY A 35 25.92 24.45 -8.58
N GLN A 36 24.77 24.15 -7.98
CA GLN A 36 23.81 23.14 -8.44
C GLN A 36 22.67 23.79 -9.25
N LEU A 37 21.92 22.98 -10.00
CA LEU A 37 20.74 23.47 -10.73
C LEU A 37 19.75 24.16 -9.77
N LEU A 38 19.13 25.25 -10.22
CA LEU A 38 18.18 26.04 -9.43
C LEU A 38 17.03 25.16 -8.88
N PRO A 39 16.42 25.51 -7.72
CA PRO A 39 15.27 24.80 -7.19
C PRO A 39 14.12 24.72 -8.20
N MET A 40 13.41 23.59 -8.21
CA MET A 40 12.24 23.32 -9.08
C MET A 40 11.18 24.41 -9.06
N GLN A 41 11.03 25.11 -7.93
CA GLN A 41 10.11 26.23 -7.76
C GLN A 41 10.32 27.35 -8.78
N LYS A 42 11.53 27.54 -9.34
CA LYS A 42 11.76 28.51 -10.43
C LYS A 42 11.33 28.01 -11.81
N TYR A 43 11.16 26.69 -11.99
CA TYR A 43 10.67 26.07 -13.23
C TYR A 43 9.13 26.04 -13.28
N TYR A 44 8.47 25.92 -12.13
CA TYR A 44 7.01 25.95 -12.02
C TYR A 44 6.48 27.38 -11.90
N LYS A 45 6.55 28.15 -12.99
CA LYS A 45 6.16 29.57 -13.03
C LYS A 45 4.65 29.85 -12.91
N HIS A 46 3.80 28.83 -12.81
CA HIS A 46 2.34 28.98 -12.95
C HIS A 46 1.55 28.05 -12.02
N GLY A 47 1.04 28.55 -10.89
CA GLY A 47 -0.12 27.98 -10.18
C GLY A 47 -0.07 26.52 -9.66
N VAL A 48 0.96 25.74 -9.98
CA VAL A 48 1.17 24.34 -9.57
C VAL A 48 1.28 24.27 -8.05
N SER A 49 0.45 23.43 -7.42
CA SER A 49 0.47 23.26 -5.97
C SER A 49 1.73 22.51 -5.51
N ALA A 50 2.16 22.72 -4.25
CA ALA A 50 3.32 22.02 -3.71
C ALA A 50 3.14 20.48 -3.72
N CYS A 51 1.91 19.99 -3.52
CA CYS A 51 1.57 18.57 -3.57
C CYS A 51 1.56 18.02 -5.00
N GLU A 52 1.21 18.84 -6.00
CA GLU A 52 1.34 18.45 -7.42
C GLU A 52 2.82 18.26 -7.79
N ILE A 53 3.73 19.09 -7.23
CA ILE A 53 5.17 18.88 -7.36
C ILE A 53 5.59 17.56 -6.69
N ASP A 54 5.04 17.23 -5.51
CA ASP A 54 5.32 15.94 -4.85
C ASP A 54 4.92 14.77 -5.74
N TYR A 55 3.75 14.85 -6.36
CA TYR A 55 3.26 13.83 -7.29
C TYR A 55 4.20 13.66 -8.49
N MET A 56 4.63 14.77 -9.11
CA MET A 56 5.61 14.72 -10.20
C MET A 56 6.95 14.10 -9.75
N ARG A 57 7.43 14.44 -8.54
CA ARG A 57 8.65 13.85 -7.99
C ARG A 57 8.49 12.35 -7.78
N ALA A 58 7.41 11.90 -7.17
CA ALA A 58 7.14 10.48 -6.96
C ALA A 58 7.04 9.71 -8.28
N MET A 59 6.30 10.23 -9.27
CA MET A 59 6.17 9.63 -10.60
C MET A 59 7.51 9.46 -11.33
N LEU A 60 8.44 10.39 -11.14
CA LEU A 60 9.75 10.35 -11.78
C LEU A 60 10.81 9.58 -10.98
N SER A 61 10.46 9.11 -9.79
CA SER A 61 11.41 8.57 -8.82
C SER A 61 11.89 7.15 -9.15
N MET A 62 13.13 6.85 -8.78
CA MET A 62 13.68 5.49 -8.83
C MET A 62 12.90 4.50 -7.97
N PRO A 63 12.47 4.83 -6.73
CA PRO A 63 11.69 3.93 -5.89
C PRO A 63 10.40 3.44 -6.57
N LEU A 64 9.60 4.36 -7.14
CA LEU A 64 8.37 3.99 -7.83
C LEU A 64 8.66 3.10 -9.06
N ARG A 65 9.66 3.47 -9.87
CA ARG A 65 10.06 2.66 -11.04
C ARG A 65 10.55 1.27 -10.65
N GLY A 66 11.23 1.14 -9.51
CA GLY A 66 11.72 -0.14 -8.99
C GLY A 66 10.60 -1.13 -8.69
N LEU A 67 9.40 -0.65 -8.33
CA LEU A 67 8.24 -1.49 -8.06
C LEU A 67 7.79 -2.33 -9.27
N GLN A 68 8.17 -1.96 -10.51
CA GLN A 68 7.83 -2.75 -11.70
C GLN A 68 8.49 -4.14 -11.69
N GLY A 69 9.65 -4.25 -11.03
CA GLY A 69 10.43 -5.48 -10.92
C GLY A 69 10.21 -6.20 -9.58
N LYS A 70 9.21 -5.80 -8.80
CA LYS A 70 8.81 -6.45 -7.55
C LYS A 70 7.44 -7.10 -7.70
N THR A 71 7.34 -8.36 -7.28
CA THR A 71 6.12 -9.16 -7.35
C THR A 71 5.08 -8.72 -6.30
N GLN A 72 3.80 -8.71 -6.66
CA GLN A 72 2.70 -8.32 -5.76
C GLN A 72 2.13 -9.51 -4.96
N VAL A 73 1.97 -10.68 -5.58
CA VAL A 73 1.61 -11.96 -4.92
C VAL A 73 2.13 -13.11 -5.77
N PHE A 74 1.89 -13.04 -7.08
CA PHE A 74 2.36 -14.01 -8.04
C PHE A 74 3.70 -13.60 -8.64
N PRO A 75 4.58 -14.56 -8.96
CA PRO A 75 5.73 -14.31 -9.82
C PRO A 75 5.30 -13.68 -11.14
N MET A 76 6.09 -12.73 -11.65
CA MET A 76 5.83 -12.09 -12.93
C MET A 76 5.79 -13.14 -14.05
N ASP A 77 4.64 -13.27 -14.69
CA ASP A 77 4.37 -14.24 -15.75
C ASP A 77 4.03 -13.52 -17.06
N ARG A 78 4.54 -14.04 -18.19
CA ARG A 78 4.33 -13.46 -19.51
C ARG A 78 2.94 -13.74 -20.08
N GLU A 79 2.25 -14.75 -19.57
CA GLU A 79 0.97 -15.20 -20.14
C GLU A 79 -0.24 -14.48 -19.52
N HIS A 80 -0.20 -14.24 -18.21
CA HIS A 80 -1.38 -13.79 -17.45
C HIS A 80 -1.37 -12.31 -17.07
N PHE A 81 -0.30 -11.57 -17.40
CA PHE A 81 -0.13 -10.14 -17.11
C PHE A 81 -0.52 -9.74 -15.68
N VAL A 82 -0.14 -10.58 -14.71
CA VAL A 82 -0.40 -10.35 -13.28
C VAL A 82 0.21 -9.04 -12.80
N ARG A 83 -0.35 -8.49 -11.74
CA ARG A 83 0.10 -7.23 -11.16
C ARG A 83 1.51 -7.35 -10.60
N SER A 84 2.34 -6.38 -10.97
CA SER A 84 3.53 -6.00 -10.20
C SER A 84 3.13 -5.09 -9.02
N ARG A 85 4.05 -4.84 -8.09
CA ARG A 85 3.83 -3.81 -7.05
C ARG A 85 3.57 -2.43 -7.63
N LEU A 86 4.14 -2.11 -8.79
CA LEU A 86 3.88 -0.84 -9.47
C LEU A 86 2.43 -0.73 -9.90
N THR A 87 1.91 -1.75 -10.59
CA THR A 87 0.52 -1.73 -11.06
C THR A 87 -0.48 -1.76 -9.92
N HIS A 88 -0.20 -2.52 -8.84
CA HIS A 88 -0.98 -2.43 -7.59
C HIS A 88 -0.98 -1.01 -7.04
N THR A 89 0.20 -0.42 -6.88
CA THR A 89 0.37 0.95 -6.36
C THR A 89 -0.39 2.01 -7.17
N LEU A 90 -0.43 1.86 -8.50
CA LEU A 90 -1.23 2.72 -9.37
C LEU A 90 -2.73 2.55 -9.13
N GLU A 91 -3.21 1.32 -8.96
CA GLU A 91 -4.60 1.04 -8.63
C GLU A 91 -4.98 1.56 -7.23
N VAL A 92 -4.09 1.45 -6.24
CA VAL A 92 -4.26 2.08 -4.91
C VAL A 92 -4.47 3.59 -5.05
N ALA A 93 -3.65 4.27 -5.86
CA ALA A 93 -3.81 5.72 -6.07
C ALA A 93 -5.15 6.08 -6.73
N VAL A 94 -5.63 5.28 -7.69
CA VAL A 94 -6.95 5.44 -8.32
C VAL A 94 -8.07 5.21 -7.30
N ASN A 95 -8.03 4.10 -6.55
CA ASN A 95 -9.03 3.79 -5.54
C ASN A 95 -9.08 4.85 -4.44
N ALA A 96 -7.94 5.39 -4.01
CA ALA A 96 -7.87 6.46 -3.03
C ALA A 96 -8.49 7.77 -3.54
N ALA A 97 -8.20 8.15 -4.78
CA ALA A 97 -8.78 9.34 -5.41
C ALA A 97 -10.31 9.24 -5.52
N GLU A 98 -10.83 8.05 -5.79
CA GLU A 98 -12.27 7.80 -5.93
C GLU A 98 -12.98 7.72 -4.58
N ILE A 99 -12.35 7.13 -3.56
CA ILE A 99 -12.84 7.20 -2.17
C ILE A 99 -12.93 8.67 -1.74
N PHE A 100 -11.89 9.45 -2.03
CA PHE A 100 -11.86 10.87 -1.71
C PHE A 100 -13.01 11.63 -2.39
N ASP A 101 -13.30 11.35 -3.66
CA ASP A 101 -14.40 11.99 -4.38
C ASP A 101 -15.78 11.60 -3.86
N GLU A 102 -15.96 10.33 -3.49
CA GLU A 102 -17.20 9.88 -2.86
C GLU A 102 -17.39 10.54 -1.48
N MET A 103 -16.30 10.77 -0.73
CA MET A 103 -16.36 11.53 0.52
C MET A 103 -16.74 13.00 0.30
N LEU A 104 -16.21 13.64 -0.75
CA LEU A 104 -16.59 15.02 -1.10
C LEU A 104 -18.06 15.12 -1.52
N ALA A 105 -18.53 14.23 -2.39
CA ALA A 105 -19.93 14.19 -2.82
C ALA A 105 -20.90 14.03 -1.64
N LYS A 106 -20.50 13.27 -0.62
CA LYS A 106 -21.28 13.09 0.62
C LYS A 106 -21.26 14.30 1.54
N ALA A 107 -20.18 15.08 1.55
CA ALA A 107 -20.12 16.31 2.33
C ALA A 107 -21.06 17.41 1.81
N ASP A 108 -21.46 17.31 0.54
CA ASP A 108 -22.45 18.18 -0.10
C ASP A 108 -23.90 17.66 0.05
N ASP A 109 -24.10 16.46 0.62
CA ASP A 109 -25.43 15.92 0.91
C ASP A 109 -26.06 16.68 2.10
N PRO A 110 -27.29 17.23 1.96
CA PRO A 110 -27.98 17.92 3.05
C PRO A 110 -28.37 17.04 4.25
N ASN A 111 -28.08 15.73 4.24
CA ASN A 111 -28.29 14.83 5.37
C ASN A 111 -27.32 15.14 6.56
N PRO A 112 -27.81 15.46 7.77
CA PRO A 112 -27.04 16.05 8.88
C PRO A 112 -25.92 15.19 9.52
N ASP A 113 -25.71 13.94 9.11
CA ASP A 113 -24.70 13.06 9.72
C ASP A 113 -23.28 13.28 9.15
N CYS A 114 -23.17 13.87 7.96
CA CYS A 114 -21.89 14.23 7.35
C CYS A 114 -21.72 15.75 7.50
N GLY A 115 -20.70 16.20 8.24
CA GLY A 115 -20.46 17.64 8.41
C GLY A 115 -20.30 18.35 7.06
N GLN A 116 -20.79 19.59 6.95
CA GLN A 116 -20.55 20.40 5.76
C GLN A 116 -19.03 20.59 5.58
N THR A 117 -18.55 20.39 4.37
CA THR A 117 -17.16 20.70 4.00
C THR A 117 -17.17 21.91 3.08
N VAL A 118 -16.32 22.91 3.36
CA VAL A 118 -16.13 24.05 2.45
C VAL A 118 -14.67 24.04 2.01
N LEU A 119 -14.37 23.24 0.99
CA LEU A 119 -13.08 23.25 0.31
C LEU A 119 -13.21 24.00 -1.01
N THR A 120 -12.20 24.81 -1.34
CA THR A 120 -12.04 25.36 -2.69
C THR A 120 -11.53 24.28 -3.64
N GLU A 121 -11.79 24.43 -4.94
CA GLU A 121 -11.26 23.55 -5.99
C GLU A 121 -9.74 23.34 -5.87
N LYS A 122 -9.00 24.41 -5.55
CA LYS A 122 -7.54 24.34 -5.33
C LYS A 122 -7.18 23.44 -4.15
N GLN A 123 -7.93 23.49 -3.05
CA GLN A 123 -7.69 22.65 -1.87
C GLN A 123 -8.03 21.18 -2.17
N ILE A 124 -9.12 20.92 -2.89
CA ILE A 124 -9.50 19.58 -3.35
C ILE A 124 -8.37 18.97 -4.18
N GLN A 125 -7.87 19.70 -5.19
CA GLN A 125 -6.74 19.23 -6.01
C GLN A 125 -5.47 19.01 -5.18
N THR A 126 -5.18 19.90 -4.23
CA THR A 126 -4.00 19.80 -3.37
C THR A 126 -4.05 18.55 -2.47
N LEU A 127 -5.20 18.28 -1.83
CA LEU A 127 -5.45 17.09 -1.02
C LEU A 127 -5.36 15.82 -1.87
N ARG A 128 -5.97 15.84 -3.06
CA ARG A 128 -5.94 14.71 -4.00
C ARG A 128 -4.50 14.37 -4.41
N TYR A 129 -3.69 15.36 -4.79
CA TYR A 129 -2.29 15.11 -5.14
C TYR A 129 -1.47 14.60 -3.97
N ALA A 130 -1.68 15.12 -2.76
CA ALA A 130 -1.01 14.59 -1.56
C ALA A 130 -1.37 13.13 -1.29
N LEU A 131 -2.67 12.80 -1.37
CA LEU A 131 -3.17 11.44 -1.19
C LEU A 131 -2.64 10.48 -2.26
N MET A 132 -2.73 10.85 -3.54
CA MET A 132 -2.21 10.03 -4.63
C MET A 132 -0.70 9.84 -4.50
N THR A 133 0.04 10.88 -4.11
CA THR A 133 1.49 10.76 -3.89
C THR A 133 1.82 9.81 -2.74
N ALA A 134 1.09 9.88 -1.63
CA ALA A 134 1.25 8.94 -0.52
C ALA A 134 0.98 7.51 -0.97
N CYS A 135 -0.07 7.29 -1.78
CA CYS A 135 -0.35 5.99 -2.38
C CYS A 135 0.81 5.55 -3.29
N LEU A 136 1.36 6.41 -4.14
CA LEU A 136 2.51 6.05 -5.00
C LEU A 136 3.75 5.63 -4.22
N LEU A 137 3.92 6.11 -2.99
CA LEU A 137 5.10 5.83 -2.17
C LEU A 137 4.85 4.79 -1.07
N HIS A 138 3.61 4.32 -0.87
CA HIS A 138 3.26 3.45 0.27
C HIS A 138 4.10 2.17 0.29
N ASP A 139 4.31 1.59 -0.91
CA ASP A 139 4.97 0.30 -1.09
C ASP A 139 6.45 0.39 -1.49
N ALA A 140 6.99 1.61 -1.60
CA ALA A 140 8.35 1.88 -2.10
C ALA A 140 9.45 1.18 -1.28
N GLY A 141 9.23 1.02 0.03
CA GLY A 141 10.17 0.45 0.98
C GLY A 141 10.13 -1.07 1.14
N ASN A 142 9.20 -1.78 0.48
CA ASN A 142 9.18 -3.24 0.55
C ASN A 142 10.45 -3.85 -0.05
N PRO A 143 11.05 -4.89 0.55
CA PRO A 143 12.21 -5.56 0.00
C PRO A 143 11.85 -6.44 -1.23
N PRO A 144 12.85 -7.00 -1.95
CA PRO A 144 12.60 -8.06 -2.91
C PRO A 144 11.73 -9.17 -2.30
N PHE A 145 10.84 -9.77 -3.08
CA PHE A 145 9.90 -10.81 -2.64
C PHE A 145 8.88 -10.36 -1.59
N GLY A 146 8.71 -9.06 -1.38
CA GLY A 146 7.63 -8.51 -0.54
C GLY A 146 7.67 -8.97 0.91
N HIS A 147 6.56 -9.50 1.42
CA HIS A 147 6.45 -9.95 2.82
C HIS A 147 7.42 -11.07 3.15
N PHE A 148 7.68 -12.01 2.23
CA PHE A 148 8.72 -13.04 2.43
C PHE A 148 10.10 -12.42 2.57
N GLY A 149 10.36 -11.32 1.85
CA GLY A 149 11.59 -10.57 2.02
C GLY A 149 11.71 -9.89 3.37
N GLU A 150 10.62 -9.31 3.88
CA GLU A 150 10.60 -8.76 5.24
C GLU A 150 10.90 -9.84 6.28
N GLU A 151 10.19 -10.97 6.20
CA GLU A 151 10.39 -12.12 7.10
C GLU A 151 11.81 -12.66 7.02
N THR A 152 12.36 -12.81 5.82
CA THR A 152 13.75 -13.28 5.63
C THR A 152 14.78 -12.34 6.25
N ILE A 153 14.60 -11.02 6.06
CA ILE A 153 15.49 -10.01 6.66
C ILE A 153 15.40 -10.09 8.18
N ARG A 154 14.18 -10.12 8.74
CA ARG A 154 13.96 -10.27 10.19
C ARG A 154 14.65 -11.52 10.71
N ASP A 155 14.45 -12.66 10.07
CA ASP A 155 15.03 -13.94 10.49
C ASP A 155 16.55 -13.91 10.48
N TRP A 156 17.16 -13.30 9.45
CA TRP A 156 18.62 -13.18 9.36
C TRP A 156 19.18 -12.34 10.51
N PHE A 157 18.59 -11.17 10.78
CA PHE A 157 19.05 -10.31 11.87
C PHE A 157 18.80 -10.94 13.24
N ASN A 158 17.66 -11.62 13.46
CA ASN A 158 17.39 -12.34 14.71
C ASN A 158 18.39 -13.50 14.96
N GLN A 159 18.98 -14.08 13.90
CA GLN A 159 20.01 -15.12 14.01
C GLN A 159 21.40 -14.53 14.29
N ARG A 160 21.74 -13.37 13.71
CA ARG A 160 23.01 -12.66 13.98
C ARG A 160 23.00 -12.06 15.38
N ASP A 161 21.94 -11.34 15.73
CA ASP A 161 21.77 -10.60 16.96
C ASP A 161 20.39 -10.92 17.54
N ALA A 162 20.32 -11.54 18.72
CA ALA A 162 19.04 -11.65 19.40
C ALA A 162 18.56 -10.24 19.80
N ALA A 163 17.33 -9.89 19.43
CA ALA A 163 16.73 -8.60 19.76
C ALA A 163 16.74 -8.37 21.29
N SER A 164 17.68 -7.54 21.76
CA SER A 164 17.84 -7.24 23.18
C SER A 164 16.91 -6.09 23.61
N GLY A 165 16.59 -5.18 22.68
CA GLY A 165 15.96 -3.90 22.94
C GLY A 165 16.88 -2.89 23.63
N GLU A 166 18.14 -3.24 23.87
CA GLU A 166 19.12 -2.44 24.61
C GLU A 166 20.03 -1.63 23.68
N ALA A 167 20.49 -2.25 22.59
CA ALA A 167 21.35 -1.60 21.61
C ALA A 167 20.57 -0.64 20.70
N PHE A 168 21.24 0.40 20.21
CA PHE A 168 20.59 1.40 19.35
C PHE A 168 20.05 0.77 18.07
N GLY A 169 18.74 0.84 17.85
CA GLY A 169 18.10 0.39 16.60
C GLY A 169 18.07 -1.12 16.39
N ASP A 170 18.39 -1.95 17.39
CA ASP A 170 18.38 -3.41 17.24
C ASP A 170 16.99 -3.97 16.91
N LEU A 171 15.94 -3.40 17.50
CA LEU A 171 14.54 -3.71 17.20
C LEU A 171 14.18 -3.37 15.74
N ASP A 172 14.76 -2.32 15.16
CA ASP A 172 14.48 -1.96 13.77
C ASP A 172 15.00 -3.03 12.81
N LEU A 173 16.18 -3.59 13.09
CA LEU A 173 16.80 -4.65 12.28
C LEU A 173 16.03 -5.97 12.45
N CYS A 174 15.71 -6.34 13.69
CA CYS A 174 15.03 -7.60 14.02
C CYS A 174 13.54 -7.61 13.65
N TYR A 175 12.93 -6.42 13.51
CA TYR A 175 11.52 -6.25 13.12
C TYR A 175 11.36 -5.44 11.83
N PHE A 176 12.36 -5.45 10.93
CA PHE A 176 12.37 -4.68 9.68
C PHE A 176 10.98 -4.61 9.00
N GLU A 177 10.58 -3.42 8.58
CA GLU A 177 9.20 -3.16 8.13
C GLU A 177 9.17 -2.20 6.92
N GLY A 178 8.45 -2.59 5.87
CA GLY A 178 8.37 -1.87 4.60
C GLY A 178 7.77 -0.46 4.67
N ASN A 179 6.73 -0.21 5.47
CA ASN A 179 6.18 1.12 5.76
C ASN A 179 7.20 2.04 6.44
N ALA A 180 8.00 1.52 7.37
CA ALA A 180 9.09 2.28 7.96
C ALA A 180 10.14 2.66 6.93
N ASN A 181 10.47 1.71 6.05
CA ASN A 181 11.39 1.96 4.95
C ASN A 181 10.81 2.92 3.89
N SER A 182 9.52 2.84 3.58
CA SER A 182 8.83 3.76 2.65
C SER A 182 8.90 5.20 3.16
N LEU A 183 8.65 5.42 4.46
CA LEU A 183 8.78 6.76 5.04
C LEU A 183 10.24 7.23 5.07
N ARG A 184 11.18 6.35 5.43
CA ARG A 184 12.62 6.64 5.35
C ARG A 184 13.02 7.10 3.95
N MET A 185 12.56 6.42 2.89
CA MET A 185 12.81 6.81 1.51
C MET A 185 12.21 8.17 1.16
N ALA A 186 11.03 8.51 1.68
CA ALA A 186 10.44 9.84 1.49
C ALA A 186 11.23 10.95 2.22
N LEU A 187 11.68 10.68 3.46
CA LEU A 187 12.39 11.63 4.31
C LEU A 187 13.85 11.84 3.91
N ARG A 188 14.55 10.76 3.51
CA ARG A 188 15.98 10.74 3.22
C ARG A 188 16.28 10.49 1.75
N GLY A 189 15.51 9.67 1.05
CA GLY A 189 15.90 9.15 -0.26
C GLY A 189 16.25 10.23 -1.28
N THR A 190 17.49 10.16 -1.80
CA THR A 190 17.86 10.72 -3.11
C THR A 190 17.20 9.86 -4.18
N GLY A 191 15.88 9.99 -4.27
CA GLY A 191 15.02 9.16 -5.12
C GLY A 191 14.94 9.63 -6.56
N LEU A 192 15.49 10.80 -6.90
CA LEU A 192 15.41 11.40 -8.24
C LEU A 192 16.72 11.22 -8.99
N TYR A 193 16.63 10.97 -10.30
CA TYR A 193 17.81 10.77 -11.17
C TYR A 193 18.72 12.00 -11.29
N ASP A 194 18.19 13.19 -10.99
CA ASP A 194 18.97 14.43 -10.95
C ASP A 194 19.62 14.68 -9.57
N GLY A 195 19.68 13.66 -8.72
CA GLY A 195 20.36 13.69 -7.42
C GLY A 195 19.54 14.36 -6.31
N ARG A 196 18.33 14.85 -6.60
CA ARG A 196 17.45 15.47 -5.61
C ARG A 196 16.75 14.44 -4.74
N ARG A 197 16.36 14.88 -3.54
CA ARG A 197 15.50 14.12 -2.63
C ARG A 197 14.04 14.17 -3.09
N LEU A 198 13.24 13.19 -2.67
CA LEU A 198 11.78 13.28 -2.80
C LEU A 198 11.25 14.49 -2.02
N ASN A 199 11.69 14.61 -0.76
CA ASN A 199 11.38 15.70 0.17
C ASN A 199 9.90 16.15 0.13
N PRO A 200 8.89 15.27 0.29
CA PRO A 200 7.48 15.65 0.13
C PRO A 200 7.03 16.73 1.13
N THR A 201 5.90 17.36 0.83
CA THR A 201 5.23 18.28 1.74
C THR A 201 4.77 17.59 3.03
N LEU A 202 4.58 18.37 4.09
CA LEU A 202 4.08 17.94 5.38
C LEU A 202 2.75 17.17 5.24
N LEU A 203 1.85 17.64 4.35
CA LEU A 203 0.58 16.99 4.04
C LEU A 203 0.77 15.58 3.46
N THR A 204 1.63 15.43 2.46
CA THR A 204 1.94 14.14 1.84
C THR A 204 2.57 13.18 2.86
N LEU A 205 3.51 13.66 3.69
CA LEU A 205 4.13 12.85 4.74
C LEU A 205 3.09 12.37 5.77
N CYS A 206 2.19 13.24 6.22
CA CYS A 206 1.11 12.85 7.14
C CYS A 206 0.15 11.81 6.53
N ALA A 207 -0.05 11.83 5.22
CA ALA A 207 -0.84 10.82 4.51
C ALA A 207 -0.13 9.47 4.42
N MET A 208 1.22 9.44 4.39
CA MET A 208 2.00 8.20 4.37
C MET A 208 2.09 7.50 5.73
N VAL A 209 1.93 8.21 6.85
CA VAL A 209 2.08 7.63 8.19
C VAL A 209 0.84 6.83 8.57
N LYS A 210 0.93 5.50 8.48
CA LYS A 210 -0.12 4.54 8.86
C LYS A 210 -0.04 4.14 10.34
N TYR A 211 1.18 4.01 10.85
CA TYR A 211 1.50 3.53 12.19
C TYR A 211 2.42 4.54 12.87
N PRO A 212 1.90 5.63 13.47
CA PRO A 212 2.68 6.79 13.96
C PRO A 212 3.52 6.51 15.22
N TRP A 213 4.20 5.38 15.25
CA TRP A 213 5.05 4.90 16.34
C TRP A 213 6.27 4.14 15.78
N ASP A 214 7.23 3.83 16.65
CA ASP A 214 8.46 3.10 16.33
C ASP A 214 8.34 1.59 16.59
N ALA A 215 9.41 0.85 16.31
CA ALA A 215 9.47 -0.60 16.54
C ALA A 215 9.22 -0.98 18.01
N ARG A 216 9.74 -0.20 18.98
CA ARG A 216 9.60 -0.48 20.41
C ARG A 216 8.15 -0.41 20.86
N GLU A 217 7.46 0.66 20.47
CA GLU A 217 6.04 0.82 20.76
C GLU A 217 5.19 -0.22 20.01
N ALA A 218 5.54 -0.57 18.77
CA ALA A 218 4.85 -1.60 18.01
C ALA A 218 4.93 -2.99 18.64
N VAL A 219 6.12 -3.38 19.13
CA VAL A 219 6.32 -4.65 19.86
C VAL A 219 5.47 -4.68 21.12
N ALA A 220 5.40 -3.58 21.87
CA ALA A 220 4.58 -3.48 23.07
C ALA A 220 3.07 -3.57 22.77
N ARG A 221 2.64 -3.02 21.62
CA ARG A 221 1.22 -3.02 21.18
C ARG A 221 0.77 -4.39 20.66
N LYS A 222 1.50 -4.97 19.70
CA LYS A 222 1.14 -6.20 18.99
C LYS A 222 2.38 -7.04 18.69
N PRO A 223 2.92 -7.81 19.65
CA PRO A 223 4.19 -8.53 19.48
C PRO A 223 4.17 -9.60 18.39
N LYS A 224 2.99 -10.12 18.04
CA LYS A 224 2.82 -11.11 16.96
C LYS A 224 2.72 -10.49 15.56
N LYS A 225 2.50 -9.17 15.47
CA LYS A 225 2.31 -8.45 14.20
C LYS A 225 2.83 -7.02 14.38
N VAL A 226 4.15 -6.91 14.42
CA VAL A 226 4.86 -5.64 14.61
C VAL A 226 4.76 -4.83 13.33
N LYS A 227 4.10 -3.68 13.41
CA LYS A 227 3.90 -2.72 12.31
C LYS A 227 4.15 -1.32 12.84
N TYR A 228 4.97 -0.52 12.16
CA TYR A 228 5.41 0.82 12.55
C TYR A 228 5.87 1.61 11.32
N ASN A 229 6.03 2.93 11.40
CA ASN A 229 6.34 3.77 10.23
C ASN A 229 7.70 4.47 10.27
N TYR A 230 8.52 4.31 11.29
CA TYR A 230 9.85 4.93 11.28
C TYR A 230 10.87 4.18 12.12
N PHE A 231 12.09 4.14 11.60
CA PHE A 231 13.25 3.60 12.29
C PHE A 231 13.82 4.62 13.29
N ALA A 232 14.63 4.13 14.23
CA ALA A 232 15.32 4.93 15.23
C ALA A 232 16.30 5.95 14.59
N SER A 233 16.88 5.68 13.42
CA SER A 233 17.68 6.68 12.69
C SER A 233 16.87 7.84 12.12
N ASP A 234 15.54 7.69 12.02
CA ASP A 234 14.63 8.68 11.44
C ASP A 234 13.79 9.41 12.50
N SER A 235 13.94 9.05 13.78
CA SER A 235 13.16 9.58 14.91
C SER A 235 13.13 11.11 14.97
N LYS A 236 14.27 11.80 14.86
CA LYS A 236 14.35 13.26 14.90
C LYS A 236 13.52 13.94 13.80
N ARG A 237 13.55 13.39 12.57
CA ARG A 237 12.75 13.89 11.45
C ARG A 237 11.26 13.64 11.67
N VAL A 238 10.91 12.51 12.29
CA VAL A 238 9.52 12.18 12.62
C VAL A 238 9.00 13.06 13.76
N GLU A 239 9.83 13.39 14.76
CA GLU A 239 9.49 14.35 15.80
C GLU A 239 9.26 15.76 15.22
N GLU A 240 10.06 16.16 14.22
CA GLU A 240 9.85 17.40 13.46
C GLU A 240 8.55 17.38 12.66
N LEU A 241 8.26 16.27 11.97
CA LEU A 241 6.98 16.00 11.30
C LEU A 241 5.80 16.17 12.27
N GLN A 242 5.83 15.46 13.39
CA GLN A 242 4.77 15.49 14.41
C GLN A 242 4.59 16.88 15.02
N ARG A 243 5.69 17.59 15.31
CA ARG A 243 5.63 18.96 15.84
C ARG A 243 5.03 19.94 14.83
N ALA A 244 5.42 19.83 13.57
CA ALA A 244 4.93 20.68 12.50
C ALA A 244 3.44 20.42 12.22
N SER A 245 3.03 19.16 12.11
CA SER A 245 1.63 18.79 11.88
C SER A 245 0.72 19.20 13.05
N LYS A 246 1.19 19.02 14.29
CA LYS A 246 0.48 19.47 15.48
C LYS A 246 0.30 20.99 15.51
N LYS A 247 1.33 21.73 15.13
CA LYS A 247 1.26 23.21 15.05
C LYS A 247 0.31 23.67 13.96
N ALA A 248 0.33 23.02 12.79
CA ALA A 248 -0.46 23.43 11.63
C ALA A 248 -1.95 23.09 11.79
N VAL A 249 -2.27 21.88 12.25
CA VAL A 249 -3.64 21.34 12.19
C VAL A 249 -4.09 20.63 13.47
N GLY A 250 -3.28 20.66 14.53
CA GLY A 250 -3.63 20.03 15.80
C GLY A 250 -3.54 18.52 15.83
N LEU A 251 -2.92 17.88 14.83
CA LEU A 251 -2.76 16.43 14.76
C LEU A 251 -1.87 15.94 15.90
N SER A 252 -2.39 15.06 16.76
CA SER A 252 -1.66 14.54 17.91
C SER A 252 -0.54 13.56 17.51
N ASP A 253 0.47 13.39 18.36
CA ASP A 253 1.72 12.66 18.06
C ASP A 253 1.49 11.17 17.67
N ARG A 254 0.37 10.58 18.07
CA ARG A 254 -0.02 9.18 17.75
C ARG A 254 -1.31 9.09 16.92
N GLU A 255 -1.81 10.23 16.46
CA GLU A 255 -3.02 10.31 15.65
C GLU A 255 -2.66 10.25 14.17
N ARG A 256 -3.45 9.46 13.42
CA ARG A 256 -3.31 9.35 11.97
C ARG A 256 -4.09 10.45 11.26
N SER A 257 -3.55 10.93 10.14
CA SER A 257 -4.33 11.83 9.27
C SER A 257 -5.50 11.08 8.60
N LYS A 258 -6.58 11.80 8.27
CA LYS A 258 -7.68 11.24 7.47
C LYS A 258 -7.21 10.72 6.11
N LEU A 259 -6.24 11.38 5.49
CA LEU A 259 -5.65 10.92 4.23
C LEU A 259 -4.93 9.57 4.39
N SER A 260 -4.28 9.33 5.54
CA SER A 260 -3.71 8.01 5.86
C SER A 260 -4.76 6.92 5.99
N LEU A 261 -5.93 7.23 6.57
CA LEU A 261 -7.05 6.28 6.63
C LEU A 261 -7.58 5.94 5.22
N VAL A 262 -7.71 6.95 4.36
CA VAL A 262 -8.14 6.75 2.96
C VAL A 262 -7.11 5.91 2.19
N MET A 263 -5.83 6.22 2.34
CA MET A 263 -4.75 5.45 1.71
C MET A 263 -4.77 3.98 2.17
N GLU A 264 -4.95 3.72 3.47
CA GLU A 264 -5.02 2.34 3.98
C GLU A 264 -6.21 1.59 3.41
N ALA A 265 -7.38 2.22 3.40
CA ALA A 265 -8.58 1.61 2.86
C ALA A 265 -8.43 1.33 1.35
N ALA A 266 -7.82 2.25 0.60
CA ALA A 266 -7.56 2.06 -0.82
C ALA A 266 -6.59 0.89 -1.09
N ASP A 267 -5.56 0.74 -0.26
CA ASP A 267 -4.64 -0.40 -0.32
C ASP A 267 -5.36 -1.72 -0.06
N ASP A 268 -6.17 -1.79 1.02
CA ASP A 268 -6.98 -2.97 1.32
C ASP A 268 -7.98 -3.32 0.19
N VAL A 269 -8.59 -2.32 -0.46
CA VAL A 269 -9.49 -2.53 -1.62
C VAL A 269 -8.71 -3.11 -2.80
N SER A 270 -7.61 -2.46 -3.20
CA SER A 270 -6.80 -2.90 -4.34
C SER A 270 -6.27 -4.31 -4.12
N TYR A 271 -5.72 -4.58 -2.94
CA TYR A 271 -5.18 -5.87 -2.55
C TYR A 271 -6.25 -6.97 -2.63
N ALA A 272 -7.37 -6.80 -1.90
CA ALA A 272 -8.39 -7.85 -1.80
C ALA A 272 -9.04 -8.18 -3.15
N THR A 273 -9.14 -7.20 -4.05
CA THR A 273 -9.84 -7.35 -5.33
C THR A 273 -8.91 -7.69 -6.49
N GLY A 274 -7.72 -7.06 -6.55
CA GLY A 274 -6.69 -7.33 -7.55
C GLY A 274 -6.11 -8.73 -7.42
N ASP A 275 -5.77 -9.16 -6.21
CA ASP A 275 -5.20 -10.49 -5.99
C ASP A 275 -6.23 -11.59 -6.26
N PHE A 276 -7.51 -11.37 -5.95
CA PHE A 276 -8.59 -12.30 -6.31
C PHE A 276 -8.70 -12.46 -7.83
N GLU A 277 -8.66 -11.35 -8.56
CA GLU A 277 -8.72 -11.32 -10.02
C GLU A 277 -7.52 -12.05 -10.65
N ASP A 278 -6.31 -11.78 -10.15
CA ASP A 278 -5.08 -12.41 -10.63
C ASP A 278 -5.04 -13.90 -10.28
N ALA A 279 -5.48 -14.29 -9.09
CA ALA A 279 -5.57 -15.69 -8.68
C ALA A 279 -6.55 -16.49 -9.57
N PHE A 280 -7.70 -15.90 -9.89
CA PHE A 280 -8.65 -16.50 -10.83
C PHE A 280 -8.02 -16.66 -12.22
N ARG A 281 -7.36 -15.63 -12.75
CA ARG A 281 -6.67 -15.68 -14.06
C ARG A 281 -5.52 -16.70 -14.09
N LYS A 282 -4.78 -16.85 -12.99
CA LYS A 282 -3.73 -17.88 -12.84
C LYS A 282 -4.26 -19.30 -12.69
N GLY A 283 -5.56 -19.46 -12.46
CA GLY A 283 -6.21 -20.77 -12.39
C GLY A 283 -6.07 -21.42 -11.03
N MET A 284 -5.87 -20.60 -9.98
CA MET A 284 -5.80 -21.08 -8.60
C MET A 284 -7.15 -21.64 -8.12
N PHE A 285 -8.24 -21.19 -8.74
CA PHE A 285 -9.60 -21.68 -8.51
C PHE A 285 -10.51 -21.36 -9.70
N THR A 286 -11.62 -22.08 -9.78
CA THR A 286 -12.75 -21.84 -10.69
C THR A 286 -13.86 -21.03 -10.02
N VAL A 287 -14.86 -20.58 -10.80
CA VAL A 287 -16.00 -19.85 -10.25
C VAL A 287 -16.78 -20.72 -9.26
N ASP A 288 -17.06 -21.98 -9.59
CA ASP A 288 -17.70 -22.95 -8.69
C ASP A 288 -16.93 -23.07 -7.37
N GLU A 289 -15.62 -23.33 -7.43
CA GLU A 289 -14.79 -23.49 -6.22
C GLU A 289 -14.81 -22.24 -5.34
N ALA A 290 -14.71 -21.06 -5.94
CA ALA A 290 -14.78 -19.79 -5.22
C ALA A 290 -16.16 -19.58 -4.58
N VAL A 291 -17.24 -19.75 -5.36
CA VAL A 291 -18.63 -19.58 -4.89
C VAL A 291 -18.94 -20.56 -3.77
N SER A 292 -18.62 -21.84 -3.97
CA SER A 292 -18.80 -22.92 -3.01
C SER A 292 -18.02 -22.69 -1.71
N PHE A 293 -16.74 -22.31 -1.82
CA PHE A 293 -15.91 -21.98 -0.65
C PHE A 293 -16.48 -20.77 0.10
N MET A 294 -16.77 -19.68 -0.61
CA MET A 294 -17.27 -18.44 -0.02
C MET A 294 -18.60 -18.65 0.69
N ALA A 295 -19.54 -19.38 0.09
CA ALA A 295 -20.84 -19.68 0.69
C ALA A 295 -20.72 -20.54 1.96
N LYS A 296 -19.88 -21.59 1.93
CA LYS A 296 -19.60 -22.41 3.12
C LYS A 296 -18.93 -21.60 4.22
N ARG A 297 -17.97 -20.74 3.86
CA ARG A 297 -17.29 -19.86 4.81
C ARG A 297 -18.25 -18.86 5.43
N TRP A 298 -19.09 -18.23 4.62
CA TRP A 298 -20.14 -17.32 5.09
C TRP A 298 -21.13 -18.00 6.05
N LEU A 299 -21.48 -19.26 5.77
CA LEU A 299 -22.36 -20.05 6.64
C LEU A 299 -21.70 -20.33 8.00
N SER A 300 -20.39 -20.61 8.03
CA SER A 300 -19.67 -20.84 9.30
C SER A 300 -19.70 -19.62 10.25
N TRP A 301 -19.85 -18.41 9.71
CA TRP A 301 -19.95 -17.20 10.54
C TRP A 301 -21.28 -17.07 11.27
N SER A 302 -22.34 -17.76 10.85
CA SER A 302 -23.61 -17.82 11.60
C SER A 302 -23.37 -18.33 13.01
N ASP A 303 -22.49 -19.31 13.12
CA ASP A 303 -22.24 -20.04 14.36
C ASP A 303 -21.30 -19.26 15.29
N GLU A 304 -20.46 -18.39 14.72
CA GLU A 304 -19.44 -17.62 15.44
C GLU A 304 -19.93 -16.25 15.95
N GLY A 305 -21.02 -15.70 15.41
CA GLY A 305 -21.55 -14.38 15.80
C GLY A 305 -20.60 -13.20 15.51
N ARG A 306 -19.62 -13.40 14.62
CA ARG A 306 -18.50 -12.48 14.36
C ARG A 306 -18.89 -11.17 13.66
N PHE A 307 -19.94 -11.20 12.83
CA PHE A 307 -20.33 -10.08 11.97
C PHE A 307 -21.79 -9.68 12.18
N SER A 308 -22.09 -8.39 12.02
CA SER A 308 -23.47 -7.90 12.07
C SER A 308 -24.32 -8.55 10.98
N LYS A 309 -25.64 -8.66 11.21
CA LYS A 309 -26.59 -9.21 10.23
C LYS A 309 -26.50 -8.48 8.88
N LYS A 310 -26.46 -7.15 8.90
CA LYS A 310 -26.34 -6.33 7.69
C LYS A 310 -25.04 -6.61 6.93
N CYS A 311 -23.93 -6.75 7.65
CA CYS A 311 -22.64 -7.08 7.05
C CYS A 311 -22.66 -8.45 6.37
N ARG A 312 -23.28 -9.46 7.01
CA ARG A 312 -23.46 -10.78 6.42
C ARG A 312 -24.33 -10.74 5.17
N GLN A 313 -25.47 -10.03 5.19
CA GLN A 313 -26.35 -9.89 4.02
C GLN A 313 -25.62 -9.25 2.83
N ASN A 314 -24.88 -8.18 3.09
CA ASN A 314 -24.06 -7.50 2.09
C ASN A 314 -23.02 -8.44 1.45
N THR A 315 -22.34 -9.24 2.27
CA THR A 315 -21.37 -10.22 1.75
C THR A 315 -22.05 -11.33 0.94
N LEU A 316 -23.19 -11.86 1.39
CA LEU A 316 -23.95 -12.87 0.64
C LEU A 316 -24.42 -12.33 -0.72
N THR A 317 -24.75 -11.04 -0.80
CA THR A 317 -25.08 -10.35 -2.06
C THR A 317 -23.98 -10.54 -3.10
N LEU A 318 -22.73 -10.35 -2.67
CA LEU A 318 -21.57 -10.40 -3.56
C LEU A 318 -21.28 -11.83 -4.00
N ILE A 319 -21.45 -12.81 -3.12
CA ILE A 319 -21.30 -14.23 -3.47
C ILE A 319 -22.35 -14.61 -4.52
N TYR A 320 -23.62 -14.24 -4.30
CA TYR A 320 -24.69 -14.44 -5.28
C TYR A 320 -24.37 -13.75 -6.60
N LEU A 321 -23.88 -12.51 -6.56
CA LEU A 321 -23.57 -11.75 -7.75
C LEU A 321 -22.45 -12.42 -8.58
N LEU A 322 -21.45 -13.02 -7.93
CA LEU A 322 -20.40 -13.75 -8.64
C LEU A 322 -20.99 -14.93 -9.42
N SER A 323 -21.79 -15.76 -8.74
CA SER A 323 -22.50 -16.88 -9.36
C SER A 323 -23.42 -16.40 -10.49
N PHE A 324 -24.15 -15.31 -10.30
CA PHE A 324 -25.07 -14.76 -11.30
C PHE A 324 -24.35 -14.23 -12.56
N ILE A 325 -23.27 -13.48 -12.37
CA ILE A 325 -22.55 -12.81 -13.47
C ILE A 325 -21.59 -13.76 -14.18
N ALA A 326 -20.82 -14.55 -13.43
CA ALA A 326 -19.69 -15.34 -13.94
C ALA A 326 -19.91 -16.85 -13.86
N GLY A 327 -20.85 -17.33 -13.05
CA GLY A 327 -21.19 -18.75 -12.94
C GLY A 327 -21.98 -19.25 -14.13
N ASP A 328 -21.93 -20.56 -14.36
CA ASP A 328 -22.79 -21.25 -15.31
C ASP A 328 -24.17 -21.59 -14.71
N GLU A 329 -24.99 -22.37 -15.44
CA GLU A 329 -26.35 -22.68 -14.98
C GLU A 329 -26.35 -23.51 -13.70
N GLU A 330 -25.38 -24.43 -13.57
CA GLU A 330 -25.25 -25.27 -12.38
C GLU A 330 -24.85 -24.42 -11.17
N ASP A 331 -23.88 -23.51 -11.34
CA ASP A 331 -23.46 -22.56 -10.29
C ASP A 331 -24.62 -21.70 -9.79
N TYR A 332 -25.47 -21.24 -10.70
CA TYR A 332 -26.62 -20.39 -10.40
C TYR A 332 -27.74 -21.17 -9.69
N GLU A 333 -28.11 -22.34 -10.21
CA GLU A 333 -29.11 -23.20 -9.57
C GLU A 333 -28.64 -23.63 -8.18
N TRP A 334 -27.37 -24.00 -8.03
CA TRP A 334 -26.78 -24.33 -6.74
C TRP A 334 -26.88 -23.16 -5.76
N MET A 335 -26.51 -21.95 -6.19
CA MET A 335 -26.60 -20.77 -5.33
C MET A 335 -28.04 -20.44 -4.93
N ASN A 336 -29.01 -20.57 -5.84
CA ASN A 336 -30.43 -20.35 -5.52
C ASN A 336 -30.94 -21.37 -4.50
N ASN A 337 -30.54 -22.64 -4.64
CA ASN A 337 -30.87 -23.69 -3.69
C ASN A 337 -30.21 -23.44 -2.33
N PHE A 338 -28.93 -23.04 -2.31
CA PHE A 338 -28.20 -22.65 -1.11
C PHE A 338 -28.94 -21.53 -0.37
N ILE A 339 -29.26 -20.44 -1.07
CA ILE A 339 -29.95 -19.28 -0.52
C ILE A 339 -31.35 -19.67 -0.01
N SER A 340 -32.09 -20.51 -0.74
CA SER A 340 -33.41 -21.00 -0.31
C SER A 340 -33.37 -21.83 0.97
N GLY A 341 -32.22 -22.47 1.25
CA GLY A 341 -31.96 -23.21 2.49
C GLY A 341 -31.56 -22.33 3.69
N VAL A 342 -31.22 -21.06 3.47
CA VAL A 342 -30.88 -20.09 4.51
C VAL A 342 -32.13 -19.30 4.94
N GLN A 343 -32.26 -18.97 6.23
CA GLN A 343 -33.45 -18.30 6.80
C GLN A 343 -33.85 -17.02 6.04
N GLU A 344 -35.18 -16.76 5.93
CA GLU A 344 -35.76 -15.68 5.11
C GLU A 344 -35.20 -14.28 5.39
N ASP A 345 -34.80 -14.06 6.63
CA ASP A 345 -34.26 -12.81 7.15
C ASP A 345 -32.86 -12.47 6.63
N ASP A 346 -32.06 -13.48 6.24
CA ASP A 346 -30.75 -13.33 5.60
C ASP A 346 -30.88 -13.35 4.05
N ASN A 347 -32.10 -13.59 3.57
CA ASN A 347 -32.47 -13.92 2.19
C ASN A 347 -33.22 -12.76 1.48
N LEU A 348 -33.15 -11.53 2.02
CA LEU A 348 -33.91 -10.37 1.51
C LEU A 348 -33.60 -10.00 0.04
N ILE A 349 -32.51 -10.51 -0.50
CA ILE A 349 -32.04 -10.23 -1.87
C ILE A 349 -32.70 -11.16 -2.89
N ALA A 350 -32.93 -12.44 -2.54
CA ALA A 350 -33.58 -13.39 -3.44
C ALA A 350 -35.12 -13.29 -3.40
N LYS A 351 -35.72 -12.89 -2.26
CA LYS A 351 -37.18 -12.67 -2.19
C LYS A 351 -37.66 -11.31 -2.70
N GLY A 352 -36.80 -10.29 -2.70
CA GLY A 352 -37.18 -8.93 -3.11
C GLY A 352 -37.21 -8.69 -4.62
N GLY A 353 -36.62 -9.58 -5.43
CA GLY A 353 -36.38 -9.33 -6.87
C GLY A 353 -35.61 -8.04 -7.15
N ARG A 354 -34.94 -7.52 -6.12
CA ARG A 354 -34.31 -6.21 -6.07
C ARG A 354 -32.94 -6.41 -5.46
N ILE A 355 -31.97 -6.73 -6.31
CA ILE A 355 -30.83 -5.81 -6.40
C ILE A 355 -31.50 -4.44 -6.56
N GLY A 356 -31.48 -3.58 -5.54
CA GLY A 356 -32.37 -2.40 -5.44
C GLY A 356 -32.58 -1.70 -6.80
N PRO A 357 -33.76 -1.13 -7.12
CA PRO A 357 -33.99 -0.45 -8.41
C PRO A 357 -32.81 0.48 -8.75
N HIS A 358 -32.32 1.17 -7.73
CA HIS A 358 -31.17 2.04 -7.77
C HIS A 358 -29.80 1.39 -8.07
N TYR A 359 -29.60 0.08 -7.96
CA TYR A 359 -28.31 -0.59 -8.20
C TYR A 359 -28.22 -1.15 -9.62
N ALA A 360 -29.30 -1.72 -10.15
CA ALA A 360 -29.40 -1.92 -11.59
C ALA A 360 -29.32 -0.55 -12.29
N ASP A 361 -30.04 0.46 -11.77
CA ASP A 361 -29.92 1.83 -12.25
C ASP A 361 -28.49 2.39 -12.05
N TYR A 362 -27.80 2.19 -10.91
CA TYR A 362 -26.44 2.70 -10.66
C TYR A 362 -25.38 2.06 -11.57
N LEU A 363 -25.46 0.75 -11.83
CA LEU A 363 -24.62 0.07 -12.83
C LEU A 363 -24.94 0.52 -14.26
N LEU A 364 -26.14 1.06 -14.51
CA LEU A 364 -26.62 1.54 -15.80
C LEU A 364 -26.55 3.08 -15.96
N ALA A 365 -26.35 3.86 -14.90
CA ALA A 365 -26.61 5.32 -14.88
C ALA A 365 -25.37 6.23 -14.84
N ASN A 366 -24.15 5.71 -14.64
CA ASN A 366 -22.97 6.57 -14.70
C ASN A 366 -22.41 6.71 -16.12
N GLY A 367 -22.92 7.70 -16.86
CA GLY A 367 -22.33 8.21 -18.09
C GLY A 367 -23.35 8.94 -18.96
N GLY A 368 -23.35 10.27 -18.90
CA GLY A 368 -24.33 11.13 -19.57
C GLY A 368 -24.61 10.79 -21.04
N GLY A 369 -25.90 10.80 -21.39
CA GLY A 369 -26.39 11.21 -22.71
C GLY A 369 -26.14 10.31 -23.91
N TYR A 370 -25.54 9.12 -23.77
CA TYR A 370 -25.52 8.15 -24.87
C TYR A 370 -26.70 7.17 -24.77
N PRO A 371 -27.52 7.01 -25.82
CA PRO A 371 -28.63 6.06 -25.78
C PRO A 371 -28.06 4.64 -25.80
N ARG A 372 -28.13 3.93 -24.68
CA ARG A 372 -27.82 2.49 -24.62
C ARG A 372 -29.09 1.69 -24.92
N GLY A 373 -28.94 0.70 -25.80
CA GLY A 373 -30.01 -0.19 -26.26
C GLY A 373 -30.72 -0.92 -25.10
N SER A 374 -31.94 -1.33 -25.40
CA SER A 374 -32.98 -1.81 -24.50
C SER A 374 -32.76 -3.14 -23.76
N ASP A 375 -31.57 -3.74 -23.69
CA ASP A 375 -31.50 -5.18 -23.37
C ASP A 375 -30.32 -5.60 -22.45
N THR A 376 -30.66 -5.87 -21.18
CA THR A 376 -30.04 -6.79 -20.18
C THR A 376 -28.57 -6.67 -19.77
N VAL A 377 -28.29 -6.82 -18.47
CA VAL A 377 -26.95 -7.19 -17.96
C VAL A 377 -26.56 -8.52 -18.59
N HIS A 378 -25.65 -8.49 -19.55
CA HIS A 378 -25.17 -9.70 -20.22
C HIS A 378 -24.37 -10.53 -19.20
N THR A 379 -24.92 -11.68 -18.79
CA THR A 379 -24.25 -12.65 -17.91
C THR A 379 -23.39 -13.61 -18.72
N PHE A 380 -22.46 -14.31 -18.06
CA PHE A 380 -21.68 -15.35 -18.69
C PHE A 380 -22.55 -16.41 -19.36
N ARG A 381 -23.61 -16.87 -18.69
CA ARG A 381 -24.60 -17.80 -19.25
C ARG A 381 -25.30 -17.26 -20.49
N LYS A 382 -25.74 -16.00 -20.46
CA LYS A 382 -26.37 -15.35 -21.61
C LYS A 382 -25.39 -15.26 -22.78
N ALA A 383 -24.12 -14.97 -22.50
CA ALA A 383 -23.05 -14.98 -23.48
C ALA A 383 -22.82 -16.35 -24.13
N LEU A 384 -22.83 -17.41 -23.32
CA LEU A 384 -22.70 -18.77 -23.81
C LEU A 384 -23.88 -19.14 -24.71
N ALA A 385 -25.10 -18.77 -24.32
CA ALA A 385 -26.32 -19.03 -25.08
C ALA A 385 -26.38 -18.24 -26.40
N ASP A 386 -25.94 -16.98 -26.40
CA ASP A 386 -25.98 -16.10 -27.57
C ASP A 386 -24.78 -16.32 -28.54
N GLY A 387 -23.69 -16.88 -28.04
CA GLY A 387 -22.39 -16.85 -28.71
C GLY A 387 -21.91 -18.12 -29.42
N SER A 388 -22.59 -19.28 -29.34
CA SER A 388 -22.05 -20.48 -30.00
C SER A 388 -23.07 -21.53 -30.47
N ASP A 389 -23.05 -21.78 -31.79
CA ASP A 389 -23.67 -22.94 -32.46
C ASP A 389 -22.85 -24.26 -32.29
N GLY A 390 -21.96 -24.35 -31.29
CA GLY A 390 -21.11 -25.54 -31.10
C GLY A 390 -20.01 -25.39 -30.03
N LYS A 391 -20.31 -25.89 -28.82
CA LYS A 391 -19.44 -26.28 -27.70
C LYS A 391 -18.04 -25.63 -27.62
N LEU A 392 -17.92 -24.53 -26.87
CA LEU A 392 -16.64 -24.06 -26.34
C LEU A 392 -15.96 -25.16 -25.51
N ASP A 393 -14.65 -25.29 -25.66
CA ASP A 393 -13.86 -26.13 -24.74
C ASP A 393 -13.69 -25.45 -23.37
N ALA A 394 -13.13 -26.19 -22.41
CA ALA A 394 -12.94 -25.70 -21.04
C ALA A 394 -12.02 -24.47 -20.96
N ALA A 395 -11.01 -24.37 -21.83
CA ALA A 395 -10.08 -23.25 -21.83
C ALA A 395 -10.73 -21.98 -22.38
N GLN A 396 -11.45 -22.09 -23.50
CA GLN A 396 -12.22 -20.99 -24.10
C GLN A 396 -13.32 -20.50 -23.16
N ARG A 397 -14.02 -21.44 -22.50
CA ARG A 397 -15.03 -21.14 -21.49
C ARG A 397 -14.44 -20.31 -20.35
N ARG A 398 -13.29 -20.75 -19.82
CA ARG A 398 -12.58 -20.07 -18.74
C ARG A 398 -12.13 -18.67 -19.15
N GLN A 399 -11.53 -18.52 -20.34
CA GLN A 399 -11.12 -17.22 -20.87
C GLN A 399 -12.30 -16.24 -20.99
N MET A 400 -13.48 -16.73 -21.39
CA MET A 400 -14.69 -15.90 -21.38
C MET A 400 -15.11 -15.53 -19.94
N GLN A 401 -15.05 -16.47 -18.99
CA GLN A 401 -15.38 -16.20 -17.57
C GLN A 401 -14.49 -15.11 -16.94
N GLU A 402 -13.23 -14.98 -17.35
CA GLU A 402 -12.34 -13.91 -16.87
C GLU A 402 -12.94 -12.50 -17.06
N THR A 403 -13.67 -12.28 -18.15
CA THR A 403 -14.36 -11.00 -18.40
C THR A 403 -15.46 -10.75 -17.36
N TYR A 404 -16.20 -11.79 -16.99
CA TYR A 404 -17.33 -11.70 -16.07
C TYR A 404 -16.88 -11.64 -14.60
N VAL A 405 -15.80 -12.34 -14.26
CA VAL A 405 -15.12 -12.17 -12.97
C VAL A 405 -14.56 -10.75 -12.84
N GLY A 406 -13.92 -10.21 -13.88
CA GLY A 406 -13.45 -8.81 -13.89
C GLY A 406 -14.59 -7.81 -13.65
N ARG A 407 -15.73 -7.99 -14.32
CA ARG A 407 -16.93 -7.16 -14.07
C ARG A 407 -17.42 -7.27 -12.63
N TRP A 408 -17.46 -8.47 -12.06
CA TRP A 408 -17.84 -8.65 -10.66
C TRP A 408 -16.86 -7.94 -9.72
N VAL A 409 -15.55 -8.04 -9.99
CA VAL A 409 -14.50 -7.37 -9.23
C VAL A 409 -14.67 -5.85 -9.25
N ASP A 410 -14.97 -5.24 -10.40
CA ASP A 410 -15.19 -3.79 -10.49
C ASP A 410 -16.37 -3.32 -9.64
N VAL A 411 -17.43 -4.12 -9.60
CA VAL A 411 -18.60 -3.86 -8.75
C VAL A 411 -18.24 -3.96 -7.27
N VAL A 412 -17.48 -4.99 -6.87
CA VAL A 412 -16.99 -5.14 -5.50
C VAL A 412 -16.12 -3.94 -5.11
N ARG A 413 -15.19 -3.50 -5.98
CA ARG A 413 -14.35 -2.31 -5.76
C ARG A 413 -15.18 -1.06 -5.55
N ALA A 414 -16.16 -0.80 -6.40
CA ALA A 414 -17.05 0.37 -6.26
C ALA A 414 -17.80 0.35 -4.93
N TRP A 415 -18.33 -0.81 -4.53
CA TRP A 415 -19.09 -0.94 -3.28
C TRP A 415 -18.21 -0.77 -2.05
N LEU A 416 -17.01 -1.35 -2.05
CA LEU A 416 -16.06 -1.19 -0.96
C LEU A 416 -15.62 0.28 -0.81
N ARG A 417 -15.30 0.97 -1.92
CA ARG A 417 -14.96 2.40 -1.91
C ARG A 417 -16.09 3.26 -1.33
N TYR A 418 -17.34 2.98 -1.75
CA TYR A 418 -18.52 3.66 -1.20
C TYR A 418 -18.67 3.42 0.30
N SER A 419 -18.47 2.18 0.76
CA SER A 419 -18.54 1.84 2.18
C SER A 419 -17.49 2.57 3.01
N VAL A 420 -16.26 2.64 2.48
CA VAL A 420 -15.16 3.39 3.11
C VAL A 420 -15.49 4.87 3.22
N ALA A 421 -15.98 5.48 2.13
CA ALA A 421 -16.39 6.88 2.14
C ALA A 421 -17.48 7.13 3.18
N CYS A 422 -18.50 6.26 3.26
CA CYS A 422 -19.51 6.33 4.32
C CYS A 422 -18.90 6.21 5.72
N SER A 423 -17.97 5.28 5.93
CA SER A 423 -17.35 5.05 7.24
C SER A 423 -16.55 6.26 7.69
N LEU A 424 -15.68 6.78 6.81
CA LEU A 424 -14.73 7.85 7.11
C LEU A 424 -15.38 9.23 7.22
N SER A 425 -16.54 9.44 6.61
CA SER A 425 -17.34 10.68 6.75
C SER A 425 -18.03 10.81 8.10
N ARG A 426 -18.07 9.75 8.92
CA ARG A 426 -18.66 9.84 10.26
C ARG A 426 -17.79 10.65 11.22
N PRO A 427 -18.37 11.51 12.09
CA PRO A 427 -17.61 12.35 13.02
C PRO A 427 -16.82 11.60 14.09
N ASP A 428 -17.21 10.35 14.41
CA ASP A 428 -16.64 9.52 15.48
C ASP A 428 -15.44 8.68 15.02
N VAL A 429 -15.17 8.62 13.72
CA VAL A 429 -14.00 7.95 13.17
C VAL A 429 -12.83 8.93 13.20
N ASP A 430 -11.99 8.85 14.23
CA ASP A 430 -10.74 9.63 14.34
C ASP A 430 -9.51 8.75 14.06
N GLY A 431 -8.34 9.39 13.94
CA GLY A 431 -7.08 8.71 13.68
C GLY A 431 -6.42 8.10 14.93
N GLU A 432 -7.06 8.18 16.11
CA GLU A 432 -6.48 7.70 17.38
C GLU A 432 -6.80 6.23 17.66
N LYS A 433 -7.90 5.69 17.10
CA LYS A 433 -8.35 4.31 17.31
C LYS A 433 -8.18 3.45 16.08
N GLU A 434 -8.04 2.13 16.26
CA GLU A 434 -8.21 1.17 15.18
C GLU A 434 -9.67 1.23 14.71
N ALA A 435 -9.92 1.96 13.62
CA ALA A 435 -11.24 2.12 13.05
C ALA A 435 -11.53 0.99 12.06
N ASP A 436 -12.75 0.45 12.12
CA ASP A 436 -13.27 -0.33 11.00
C ASP A 436 -13.57 0.61 9.82
N LEU A 437 -12.67 0.60 8.85
CA LEU A 437 -12.76 1.43 7.65
C LEU A 437 -13.89 0.98 6.71
N PHE A 438 -14.31 -0.28 6.79
CA PHE A 438 -15.24 -0.87 5.82
C PHE A 438 -16.67 -1.01 6.35
N GLY A 439 -16.89 -0.84 7.65
CA GLY A 439 -18.22 -0.85 8.28
C GLY A 439 -19.03 -2.08 7.89
N ASP A 440 -20.21 -1.89 7.29
CA ASP A 440 -21.09 -2.97 6.87
C ASP A 440 -20.53 -3.84 5.72
N HIS A 441 -19.30 -3.61 5.27
CA HIS A 441 -18.61 -4.43 4.26
C HIS A 441 -17.33 -5.08 4.77
N TYR A 442 -17.01 -4.96 6.07
CA TYR A 442 -15.81 -5.56 6.63
C TYR A 442 -15.73 -7.08 6.42
N ALA A 443 -16.86 -7.80 6.54
CA ALA A 443 -16.93 -9.23 6.28
C ALA A 443 -16.56 -9.59 4.83
N THR A 444 -16.84 -8.73 3.85
CA THR A 444 -16.45 -8.94 2.46
C THR A 444 -14.94 -8.91 2.30
N ILE A 445 -14.25 -7.94 2.89
CA ILE A 445 -12.78 -7.89 2.87
C ILE A 445 -12.20 -9.15 3.50
N MET A 446 -12.74 -9.56 4.64
CA MET A 446 -12.31 -10.80 5.31
C MET A 446 -12.55 -12.04 4.44
N LEU A 447 -13.69 -12.12 3.74
CA LEU A 447 -13.99 -13.23 2.84
C LEU A 447 -12.98 -13.34 1.70
N LEU A 448 -12.66 -12.21 1.05
CA LEU A 448 -11.70 -12.18 -0.05
C LEU A 448 -10.30 -12.58 0.45
N LYS A 449 -9.90 -12.13 1.65
CA LYS A 449 -8.66 -12.57 2.29
C LYS A 449 -8.66 -14.07 2.59
N ASP A 450 -9.76 -14.62 3.11
CA ASP A 450 -9.92 -16.06 3.36
C ASP A 450 -9.81 -16.89 2.06
N VAL A 451 -10.34 -16.39 0.93
CA VAL A 451 -10.19 -17.03 -0.39
C VAL A 451 -8.71 -17.08 -0.81
N LEU A 452 -7.99 -15.96 -0.70
CA LEU A 452 -6.58 -15.90 -1.06
C LEU A 452 -5.71 -16.78 -0.15
N GLU A 453 -6.01 -16.83 1.15
CA GLU A 453 -5.32 -17.72 2.08
C GLU A 453 -5.51 -19.18 1.68
N HIS A 454 -6.73 -19.58 1.34
CA HIS A 454 -7.06 -20.95 0.99
C HIS A 454 -6.47 -21.42 -0.35
N PHE A 455 -6.58 -20.60 -1.40
CA PHE A 455 -6.21 -21.01 -2.75
C PHE A 455 -4.81 -20.56 -3.18
N VAL A 456 -4.28 -19.48 -2.60
CA VAL A 456 -3.04 -18.84 -3.07
C VAL A 456 -1.90 -19.03 -2.08
N TYR A 457 -2.07 -18.59 -0.83
CA TYR A 457 -0.93 -18.48 0.09
C TYR A 457 -0.39 -19.83 0.56
N THR A 458 -1.23 -20.86 0.60
CA THR A 458 -0.81 -22.24 0.90
C THR A 458 -0.38 -23.03 -0.34
N SER A 459 -0.30 -22.41 -1.51
CA SER A 459 0.05 -23.11 -2.75
C SER A 459 1.54 -23.49 -2.83
N PRO A 460 1.90 -24.58 -3.54
CA PRO A 460 3.29 -24.93 -3.79
C PRO A 460 4.09 -23.86 -4.55
N GLU A 461 3.43 -23.06 -5.39
CA GLU A 461 4.07 -21.96 -6.12
C GLU A 461 4.53 -20.85 -5.15
N ASN A 462 3.65 -20.47 -4.23
CA ASN A 462 3.97 -19.48 -3.20
C ASN A 462 5.06 -19.97 -2.24
N ALA A 463 5.03 -21.26 -1.87
CA ALA A 463 6.08 -21.88 -1.06
C ALA A 463 7.46 -21.86 -1.74
N LYS A 464 7.52 -22.07 -3.07
CA LYS A 464 8.78 -21.95 -3.84
C LYS A 464 9.29 -20.52 -3.87
N LEU A 465 8.41 -19.53 -3.99
CA LEU A 465 8.78 -18.12 -3.96
C LEU A 465 9.39 -17.76 -2.59
N ASN A 466 8.78 -18.22 -1.50
CA ASN A 466 9.31 -18.04 -0.15
C ASN A 466 10.72 -18.66 0.01
N ALA A 467 10.90 -19.93 -0.36
CA ALA A 467 12.21 -20.59 -0.28
C ALA A 467 13.30 -19.90 -1.13
N ARG A 468 12.92 -19.32 -2.28
CA ARG A 468 13.82 -18.54 -3.11
C ARG A 468 14.19 -17.21 -2.45
N ALA A 469 13.22 -16.52 -1.86
CA ALA A 469 13.45 -15.28 -1.12
C ALA A 469 14.45 -15.51 0.02
N GLU A 470 14.25 -16.59 0.78
CA GLU A 470 15.12 -17.00 1.87
C GLU A 470 16.57 -17.19 1.39
N THR A 471 16.77 -17.98 0.34
CA THR A 471 18.10 -18.30 -0.19
C THR A 471 18.83 -17.06 -0.69
N VAL A 472 18.14 -16.23 -1.48
CA VAL A 472 18.73 -15.07 -2.15
C VAL A 472 19.06 -13.98 -1.13
N LEU A 473 18.10 -13.58 -0.30
CA LEU A 473 18.30 -12.44 0.61
C LEU A 473 19.27 -12.77 1.74
N LYS A 474 19.21 -13.97 2.34
CA LYS A 474 20.22 -14.38 3.34
C LYS A 474 21.61 -14.39 2.72
N GLY A 475 21.75 -14.96 1.53
CA GLY A 475 23.03 -14.98 0.82
C GLY A 475 23.59 -13.59 0.51
N LEU A 476 22.74 -12.63 0.13
CA LEU A 476 23.16 -11.24 -0.06
C LEU A 476 23.60 -10.61 1.27
N LEU A 477 22.82 -10.76 2.34
CA LEU A 477 23.16 -10.22 3.66
C LEU A 477 24.47 -10.83 4.20
N ASP A 478 24.68 -12.14 4.03
CA ASP A 478 25.91 -12.86 4.39
C ASP A 478 27.17 -12.33 3.69
N LYS A 479 27.02 -11.71 2.51
CA LYS A 479 28.14 -11.06 1.79
C LYS A 479 28.31 -9.61 2.19
N PHE A 480 27.23 -8.84 2.14
CA PHE A 480 27.32 -7.38 2.20
C PHE A 480 27.49 -6.85 3.62
N VAL A 481 26.88 -7.49 4.64
CA VAL A 481 27.01 -7.02 6.02
C VAL A 481 28.45 -7.17 6.52
N PRO A 482 29.11 -8.35 6.43
CA PRO A 482 30.50 -8.47 6.86
C PRO A 482 31.47 -7.63 6.01
N ALA A 483 31.22 -7.50 4.70
CA ALA A 483 32.05 -6.67 3.83
C ALA A 483 32.00 -5.18 4.22
N ALA A 484 30.86 -4.71 4.73
CA ALA A 484 30.71 -3.33 5.18
C ALA A 484 31.55 -3.09 6.45
N GLU A 485 31.53 -4.04 7.38
CA GLU A 485 32.33 -4.00 8.61
C GLU A 485 33.83 -4.02 8.30
N GLU A 486 34.29 -4.93 7.44
CA GLU A 486 35.69 -5.03 7.01
C GLU A 486 36.18 -3.75 6.32
N CYS A 487 35.37 -3.19 5.40
CA CYS A 487 35.71 -1.97 4.69
C CYS A 487 35.90 -0.77 5.63
N ILE A 488 35.09 -0.66 6.70
CA ILE A 488 35.26 0.39 7.69
C ILE A 488 36.52 0.19 8.52
N GLN A 489 36.81 -1.03 8.96
CA GLN A 489 38.02 -1.33 9.73
C GLN A 489 39.28 -0.96 8.95
N GLU A 490 39.31 -1.21 7.65
CA GLU A 490 40.39 -0.79 6.77
C GLU A 490 40.53 0.74 6.66
N ASN A 491 39.40 1.45 6.59
CA ASN A 491 39.38 2.92 6.53
C ASN A 491 39.79 3.58 7.86
N GLU A 492 39.38 2.99 8.98
CA GLU A 492 39.80 3.39 10.33
C GLU A 492 41.31 3.23 10.50
N ALA A 493 41.86 2.10 10.05
CA ALA A 493 43.30 1.85 10.09
C ALA A 493 44.11 2.87 9.27
N LYS A 494 43.55 3.39 8.17
CA LYS A 494 44.21 4.37 7.29
C LYS A 494 44.06 5.82 7.74
N SER A 495 42.88 6.19 8.26
CA SER A 495 42.51 7.60 8.45
C SER A 495 42.19 7.98 9.90
N GLY A 496 42.06 7.02 10.81
CA GLY A 496 41.57 7.23 12.18
C GLY A 496 40.08 7.60 12.25
N LYS A 497 39.36 7.54 11.13
CA LYS A 497 37.92 7.78 11.01
C LYS A 497 37.26 6.59 10.32
N SER A 498 35.94 6.51 10.41
CA SER A 498 35.14 5.38 9.94
C SER A 498 34.30 5.66 8.68
N PRO A 499 34.83 6.33 7.62
CA PRO A 499 34.07 6.53 6.39
C PRO A 499 33.87 5.20 5.65
N ILE A 500 32.84 5.13 4.80
CA ILE A 500 32.58 3.97 3.95
C ILE A 500 33.06 4.23 2.52
N ASN A 501 34.38 4.24 2.35
CA ASN A 501 35.03 4.45 1.06
C ASN A 501 35.71 3.17 0.55
N PRO A 502 35.24 2.54 -0.55
CA PRO A 502 35.90 1.40 -1.15
C PRO A 502 37.08 1.78 -2.07
N GLU A 503 37.27 3.07 -2.40
CA GLU A 503 38.29 3.50 -3.35
C GLU A 503 39.71 3.34 -2.79
N GLY A 504 40.62 2.79 -3.62
CA GLY A 504 42.01 2.56 -3.22
C GLY A 504 42.20 1.41 -2.22
N ILE A 505 41.17 0.57 -2.05
CA ILE A 505 41.24 -0.68 -1.29
C ILE A 505 41.12 -1.87 -2.26
N SER A 506 42.06 -2.80 -2.20
CA SER A 506 42.10 -3.98 -3.09
C SER A 506 41.46 -5.23 -2.48
N SER A 507 40.75 -5.12 -1.36
CA SER A 507 40.08 -6.25 -0.70
C SER A 507 38.79 -6.63 -1.43
N THR A 508 38.38 -7.89 -1.25
CA THR A 508 37.08 -8.38 -1.74
C THR A 508 35.94 -7.62 -1.08
N ALA A 509 36.07 -7.25 0.20
CA ALA A 509 35.10 -6.44 0.91
C ALA A 509 34.89 -5.07 0.25
N ALA A 510 35.96 -4.34 -0.06
CA ALA A 510 35.84 -3.07 -0.77
C ALA A 510 35.21 -3.22 -2.16
N SER A 511 35.51 -4.31 -2.87
CA SER A 511 34.90 -4.60 -4.17
C SER A 511 33.38 -4.81 -4.04
N LEU A 512 32.91 -5.50 -2.99
CA LEU A 512 31.48 -5.64 -2.70
C LEU A 512 30.86 -4.28 -2.34
N ILE A 513 31.49 -3.49 -1.48
CA ILE A 513 30.99 -2.17 -1.08
C ILE A 513 30.95 -1.17 -2.25
N ALA A 514 31.82 -1.33 -3.25
CA ALA A 514 31.76 -0.57 -4.49
C ALA A 514 30.48 -0.84 -5.31
N LEU A 515 29.84 -2.01 -5.15
CA LEU A 515 28.56 -2.33 -5.79
C LEU A 515 27.39 -1.58 -5.14
N ILE A 516 27.51 -1.17 -3.87
CA ILE A 516 26.49 -0.38 -3.18
C ILE A 516 26.47 1.02 -3.80
N PRO A 517 25.33 1.47 -4.37
CA PRO A 517 25.20 2.78 -4.98
C PRO A 517 25.64 3.89 -4.04
N MET A 518 26.42 4.85 -4.56
CA MET A 518 27.01 5.95 -3.81
C MET A 518 25.99 6.69 -2.92
N ARG A 519 24.73 6.80 -3.35
CA ARG A 519 23.66 7.44 -2.55
C ARG A 519 23.49 6.86 -1.14
N TYR A 520 23.56 5.53 -0.98
CA TYR A 520 23.41 4.89 0.33
C TYR A 520 24.64 5.13 1.20
N ARG A 521 25.83 5.07 0.59
CA ARG A 521 27.10 5.41 1.24
C ARG A 521 27.12 6.86 1.74
N LEU A 522 26.61 7.80 0.94
CA LEU A 522 26.45 9.20 1.33
C LEU A 522 25.45 9.39 2.47
N ASP A 523 24.36 8.60 2.52
CA ASP A 523 23.42 8.66 3.63
C ASP A 523 24.04 8.15 4.94
N TYR A 524 24.94 7.15 4.89
CA TYR A 524 25.77 6.73 6.03
C TYR A 524 26.76 7.83 6.43
N GLU A 525 27.51 8.40 5.48
CA GLU A 525 28.47 9.48 5.76
C GLU A 525 27.77 10.72 6.34
N SER A 526 26.57 11.03 5.89
CA SER A 526 25.76 12.10 6.46
C SER A 526 25.36 11.81 7.91
N ALA A 527 25.13 10.55 8.28
CA ALA A 527 24.84 10.15 9.65
C ALA A 527 26.09 10.22 10.53
N LEU A 528 27.24 9.76 10.01
CA LEU A 528 28.55 9.83 10.69
C LEU A 528 28.94 11.27 11.05
N ASN A 529 28.60 12.24 10.19
CA ASN A 529 28.90 13.65 10.40
C ASN A 529 27.81 14.40 11.18
N ALA A 530 26.70 13.75 11.55
CA ALA A 530 25.62 14.40 12.29
C ALA A 530 26.00 14.56 13.76
N SER A 531 25.66 15.71 14.35
CA SER A 531 25.97 16.02 15.76
C SER A 531 25.08 15.29 16.77
N GLU A 532 23.92 14.78 16.34
CA GLU A 532 22.93 14.11 17.19
C GLU A 532 22.12 13.05 16.42
N PRO A 533 21.74 11.93 17.08
CA PRO A 533 22.16 11.50 18.42
C PRO A 533 23.67 11.14 18.49
N ARG A 534 24.18 10.88 19.70
CA ARG A 534 25.61 10.57 19.94
C ARG A 534 26.07 9.44 19.03
N TRP A 535 27.21 9.64 18.36
CA TRP A 535 27.89 8.59 17.60
C TRP A 535 28.70 7.70 18.55
N ASP A 536 28.28 6.44 18.69
CA ASP A 536 28.98 5.38 19.39
C ASP A 536 29.06 4.12 18.52
N ALA A 537 29.69 3.05 19.04
CA ALA A 537 29.92 1.82 18.29
C ALA A 537 28.60 1.14 17.87
N ASP A 538 27.58 1.17 18.74
CA ASP A 538 26.27 0.59 18.44
C ASP A 538 25.57 1.36 17.33
N ARG A 539 25.58 2.70 17.39
CA ARG A 539 25.02 3.54 16.32
C ARG A 539 25.77 3.37 15.00
N GLN A 540 27.09 3.28 15.03
CA GLN A 540 27.91 3.07 13.84
C GLN A 540 27.56 1.74 13.16
N ARG A 541 27.49 0.66 13.94
CA ARG A 541 27.10 -0.67 13.44
C ARG A 541 25.68 -0.65 12.87
N TYR A 542 24.74 -0.05 13.59
CA TYR A 542 23.36 0.07 13.14
C TYR A 542 23.24 0.85 11.82
N GLU A 543 23.89 1.99 11.67
CA GLU A 543 23.82 2.78 10.42
C GLU A 543 24.51 2.06 9.25
N LEU A 544 25.52 1.25 9.53
CA LEU A 544 26.18 0.41 8.54
C LEU A 544 25.24 -0.70 8.04
N ASP A 545 24.59 -1.41 8.96
CA ASP A 545 23.59 -2.43 8.66
C ASP A 545 22.41 -1.82 7.89
N MET A 546 21.95 -0.63 8.29
CA MET A 546 20.91 0.12 7.59
C MET A 546 21.32 0.52 6.17
N MET A 547 22.58 0.91 5.94
CA MET A 547 23.06 1.21 4.58
C MET A 547 22.99 -0.02 3.68
N VAL A 548 23.37 -1.20 4.20
CA VAL A 548 23.25 -2.47 3.46
C VAL A 548 21.78 -2.81 3.23
N LEU A 549 20.92 -2.64 4.23
CA LEU A 549 19.48 -2.86 4.10
C LEU A 549 18.83 -1.92 3.08
N ASP A 550 19.17 -0.63 3.09
CA ASP A 550 18.67 0.38 2.16
C ASP A 550 19.02 -0.02 0.71
N PHE A 551 20.19 -0.64 0.49
CA PHE A 551 20.58 -1.22 -0.80
C PHE A 551 19.81 -2.50 -1.13
N VAL A 552 19.87 -3.52 -0.27
CA VAL A 552 19.28 -4.85 -0.53
C VAL A 552 17.76 -4.75 -0.70
N SER A 553 17.08 -3.98 0.14
CA SER A 553 15.63 -3.78 0.04
C SER A 553 15.20 -2.99 -1.21
N SER A 554 16.10 -2.19 -1.78
CA SER A 554 15.81 -1.43 -3.00
C SER A 554 15.84 -2.25 -4.29
N LEU A 555 16.41 -3.46 -4.25
CA LEU A 555 16.59 -4.27 -5.45
C LEU A 555 15.24 -4.76 -5.99
N PRO A 556 15.10 -4.84 -7.33
CA PRO A 556 14.09 -5.68 -7.97
C PRO A 556 14.30 -7.18 -7.68
N ASP A 557 13.25 -7.98 -7.76
CA ASP A 557 13.30 -9.43 -7.46
C ASP A 557 14.27 -10.17 -8.39
N ASP A 558 14.22 -9.86 -9.69
CA ASP A 558 15.07 -10.48 -10.72
C ASP A 558 16.54 -10.10 -10.56
N TYR A 559 16.81 -8.82 -10.28
CA TYR A 559 18.16 -8.34 -10.05
C TYR A 559 18.74 -8.86 -8.73
N ALA A 560 17.95 -9.00 -7.66
CA ALA A 560 18.40 -9.62 -6.43
C ALA A 560 18.88 -11.07 -6.67
N VAL A 561 18.14 -11.84 -7.47
CA VAL A 561 18.54 -13.20 -7.85
C VAL A 561 19.79 -13.17 -8.73
N GLN A 562 19.84 -12.30 -9.73
CA GLN A 562 20.99 -12.18 -10.61
C GLN A 562 22.26 -11.86 -9.80
N LEU A 563 22.18 -10.87 -8.91
CA LEU A 563 23.30 -10.47 -8.06
C LEU A 563 23.72 -11.62 -7.14
N TYR A 564 22.77 -12.35 -6.55
CA TYR A 564 23.09 -13.54 -5.76
C TYR A 564 23.86 -14.58 -6.59
N ASN A 565 23.37 -14.92 -7.79
CA ASN A 565 24.03 -15.90 -8.66
C ASN A 565 25.42 -15.42 -9.09
N ASP A 566 25.58 -14.15 -9.47
CA ASP A 566 26.89 -13.61 -9.86
C ASP A 566 27.92 -13.62 -8.69
N LEU A 567 27.45 -13.62 -7.44
CA LEU A 567 28.31 -13.67 -6.24
C LEU A 567 28.58 -15.08 -5.70
N TYR A 568 27.71 -16.06 -5.98
CA TYR A 568 27.77 -17.40 -5.40
C TYR A 568 28.00 -18.51 -6.43
N GLU A 569 27.52 -18.35 -7.65
CA GLU A 569 27.70 -19.33 -8.71
C GLU A 569 28.95 -18.97 -9.52
N ALA A 570 29.98 -19.82 -9.45
CA ALA A 570 31.08 -19.76 -10.41
C ALA A 570 30.50 -20.16 -11.79
N LYS A 571 30.36 -19.19 -12.69
CA LYS A 571 29.96 -19.44 -14.08
C LYS A 571 30.92 -20.37 -14.81
#